data_AF-A0A564YJA4-F1
#
_entry.id   AF-A0A564YJA4-F1
#
_cell.length_a   1.000
_cell.length_b   1.000
_cell.length_c   1.000
_cell.angle_alpha   90.00
_cell.angle_beta   90.00
_cell.angle_gamma   90.00
#
_symmetry.space_group_name_H-M   'P 1'
#
loop_
_entity.id
_entity.type
_entity.pdbx_description
1 polymer ?
#
loop_
_entity_poly.entity_id
_entity_poly.type
_entity_poly.pdbx_seq_one_letter_code
_entity_poly.pdbx_strand_id
1 'polypeptide(L)'
;HAIEYYIIEARVLDGPWNVVVGRLNESAQIEIGMHTNRRTTTIGNLYSNIQYQLRVRAVNAKGVGEASSPSRGIITLPKAPMKMVQNVTGGGGKEGTLVVKWEPLSYFEQNGEGFHYVLKWRVWGDLEYTTVRVYDPTIVTGTTWVQYTVSPPVLRYYKPYEVTLQAVNNQGAGPVTDPVVVMSAARLPVTAPRNQQANQYNGSALYITWEPPLLSGEEGPILGYRIIYWRRNLECL
;
A
#
# COMPACT_ATOMS: atom_id res chain seq x y z
N HIS A 1 24.75 45.29 0.10
CA HIS A 1 23.32 45.52 -0.21
C HIS A 1 22.47 45.04 0.96
N ALA A 2 21.35 45.71 1.25
CA ALA A 2 20.44 45.26 2.30
C ALA A 2 19.86 43.87 1.97
N ILE A 3 19.67 43.02 2.98
CA ILE A 3 19.01 41.72 2.80
C ILE A 3 17.52 42.00 2.60
N GLU A 4 16.95 41.46 1.53
CA GLU A 4 15.53 41.57 1.22
C GLU A 4 14.72 40.44 1.87
N TYR A 5 15.25 39.22 1.86
CA TYR A 5 14.61 38.04 2.45
C TYR A 5 15.60 36.89 2.63
N TYR A 6 15.16 35.84 3.34
CA TYR A 6 15.90 34.60 3.53
C TYR A 6 15.22 33.42 2.83
N ILE A 7 16.02 32.43 2.45
CA ILE A 7 15.57 31.11 1.97
C ILE A 7 16.01 30.08 3.01
N ILE A 8 15.12 29.16 3.38
CA ILE A 8 15.47 28.01 4.21
C ILE A 8 15.37 26.75 3.36
N GLU A 9 16.44 25.98 3.39
CA GLU A 9 16.54 24.69 2.73
C GLU A 9 16.66 23.60 3.79
N ALA A 10 16.03 22.46 3.55
CA ALA A 10 16.15 21.27 4.38
C ALA A 10 16.49 20.05 3.51
N ARG A 11 17.23 19.12 4.08
CA ARG A 11 17.46 17.79 3.49
C ARG A 11 17.14 16.71 4.50
N VAL A 12 16.67 15.58 4.00
CA VAL A 12 16.47 14.36 4.78
C VAL A 12 17.70 13.48 4.57
N LEU A 13 18.32 13.03 5.66
CA LEU A 13 19.58 12.27 5.62
C LEU A 13 20.62 13.00 4.73
N ASP A 14 21.31 12.27 3.85
CA ASP A 14 22.24 12.82 2.85
C ASP A 14 21.60 13.11 1.49
N GLY A 15 20.28 13.28 1.48
CA GLY A 15 19.52 13.63 0.27
C GLY A 15 19.77 15.06 -0.24
N PRO A 16 19.11 15.44 -1.34
CA PRO A 16 19.23 16.77 -1.90
C PRO A 16 18.64 17.83 -0.97
N TRP A 17 19.19 19.05 -1.06
CA TRP A 17 18.62 20.23 -0.41
C TRP A 17 17.34 20.66 -1.13
N ASN A 18 16.25 20.78 -0.39
CA ASN A 18 14.97 21.25 -0.88
C ASN A 18 14.58 22.55 -0.19
N VAL A 19 14.05 23.51 -0.93
CA VAL A 19 13.55 24.76 -0.36
C VAL A 19 12.27 24.46 0.41
N VAL A 20 12.31 24.66 1.73
CA VAL A 20 11.14 24.52 2.62
C VAL A 20 10.49 25.87 2.92
N VAL A 21 11.26 26.96 2.80
CA VAL A 21 10.75 28.34 2.84
C VAL A 21 11.47 29.15 1.77
N GLY A 22 10.74 29.57 0.74
CA GLY A 22 11.33 30.27 -0.42
C GLY A 22 11.47 31.78 -0.27
N ARG A 23 10.69 32.42 0.61
CA ARG A 23 10.77 33.85 0.85
C ARG A 23 10.34 34.17 2.28
N LEU A 24 11.32 34.39 3.15
CA LEU A 24 11.10 34.71 4.55
C LEU A 24 11.50 36.17 4.82
N ASN A 25 10.50 37.02 5.08
CA ASN A 25 10.69 38.46 5.30
C ASN A 25 10.52 38.82 6.78
N GLU A 26 11.13 39.94 7.18
CA GLU A 26 11.12 40.44 8.57
C GLU A 26 9.77 41.04 9.02
N SER A 27 8.74 41.04 8.16
CA SER A 27 7.48 41.75 8.39
C SER A 27 6.43 40.98 9.23
N ALA A 28 6.60 39.68 9.47
CA ALA A 28 5.73 38.88 10.37
C ALA A 28 6.24 37.46 10.67
N GLN A 29 7.16 36.93 9.85
CA GLN A 29 7.56 35.52 9.92
C GLN A 29 8.86 35.28 10.69
N ILE A 30 9.57 36.35 11.05
CA ILE A 30 10.83 36.31 11.78
C ILE A 30 10.67 37.08 13.09
N GLU A 31 10.90 36.39 14.20
CA GLU A 31 11.07 37.01 15.51
C GLU A 31 12.54 37.39 15.72
N ILE A 32 12.80 38.65 16.09
CA ILE A 32 14.14 39.15 16.35
C ILE A 32 14.34 39.30 17.86
N GLY A 33 15.31 38.58 18.40
CA GLY A 33 15.64 38.66 19.83
C GLY A 33 16.14 40.05 20.22
N MET A 34 15.45 40.70 21.17
CA MET A 34 15.69 42.09 21.57
C MET A 34 17.15 42.39 21.98
N HIS A 35 17.84 41.42 22.56
CA HIS A 35 19.23 41.59 23.06
C HIS A 35 20.28 40.83 22.24
N THR A 36 19.86 39.86 21.42
CA THR A 36 20.78 38.98 20.69
C THR A 36 20.82 39.27 19.20
N ASN A 37 19.86 40.05 18.69
CA ASN A 37 19.61 40.26 17.26
C ASN A 37 19.44 38.93 16.48
N ARG A 38 19.09 37.84 17.19
CA ARG A 38 18.91 36.51 16.62
C ARG A 38 17.54 36.44 15.95
N ARG A 39 17.54 36.00 14.69
CA ARG A 39 16.33 35.75 13.90
C ARG A 39 15.82 34.33 14.14
N THR A 40 14.55 34.19 14.49
CA THR A 40 13.89 32.91 14.75
C THR A 40 12.61 32.81 13.91
N THR A 41 12.31 31.61 13.40
CA THR A 41 11.08 31.33 12.66
C THR A 41 10.67 29.88 12.90
N THR A 42 9.42 29.56 12.58
CA THR A 42 8.88 28.19 12.63
C THR A 42 8.61 27.68 11.22
N ILE A 43 9.11 26.48 10.91
CA ILE A 43 8.94 25.84 9.61
C ILE A 43 7.85 24.77 9.76
N GLY A 44 6.78 24.88 8.97
CA GLY A 44 5.70 23.89 8.90
C GLY A 44 5.91 22.84 7.80
N ASN A 45 4.94 21.94 7.64
CA ASN A 45 4.84 20.98 6.53
C ASN A 45 6.05 20.04 6.34
N LEU A 46 6.82 19.79 7.41
CA LEU A 46 7.82 18.73 7.44
C LEU A 46 7.15 17.38 7.72
N TYR A 47 7.75 16.30 7.23
CA TYR A 47 7.35 14.94 7.62
C TYR A 47 7.69 14.70 9.09
N SER A 48 6.84 13.94 9.79
CA SER A 48 7.02 13.62 11.21
C SER A 48 7.90 12.38 11.39
N ASN A 49 8.65 12.32 12.50
CA ASN A 49 9.60 11.26 12.78
C ASN A 49 10.70 11.11 11.72
N ILE A 50 11.12 12.22 11.11
CA ILE A 50 12.14 12.24 10.07
C ILE A 50 13.31 13.13 10.50
N GLN A 51 14.52 12.65 10.25
CA GLN A 51 15.74 13.40 10.52
C GLN A 51 16.02 14.40 9.40
N TYR A 52 16.09 15.68 9.77
CA TYR A 52 16.40 16.79 8.89
C TYR A 52 17.73 17.46 9.26
N GLN A 53 18.41 17.99 8.25
CA GLN A 53 19.38 19.07 8.40
C GLN A 53 18.87 20.30 7.67
N LEU A 54 19.13 21.48 8.23
CA LEU A 54 18.65 22.75 7.68
C LEU A 54 19.81 23.69 7.41
N ARG A 55 19.66 24.55 6.40
CA ARG A 55 20.56 25.68 6.14
C ARG A 55 19.78 26.88 5.62
N VAL A 56 20.33 28.06 5.83
CA VAL A 56 19.74 29.35 5.45
C VAL A 56 20.61 30.07 4.41
N ARG A 57 19.97 30.74 3.46
CA ARG A 57 20.59 31.67 2.49
C ARG A 57 19.97 33.05 2.63
N ALA A 58 20.76 34.10 2.47
CA ALA A 58 20.28 35.49 2.41
C ALA A 58 20.15 35.95 0.95
N VAL A 59 19.12 36.73 0.64
CA VAL A 59 18.90 37.30 -0.70
C VAL A 59 18.90 38.82 -0.61
N ASN A 60 19.58 39.47 -1.56
CA ASN A 60 19.55 40.92 -1.73
C ASN A 60 19.28 41.28 -3.20
N ALA A 61 19.27 42.58 -3.53
CA ALA A 61 19.03 43.08 -4.89
C ALA A 61 19.98 42.54 -5.98
N LYS A 62 21.09 41.87 -5.63
CA LYS A 62 22.01 41.23 -6.58
C LYS A 62 21.75 39.74 -6.76
N GLY A 63 20.94 39.12 -5.91
CA GLY A 63 20.58 37.72 -5.98
C GLY A 63 20.82 36.95 -4.68
N VAL A 64 20.86 35.63 -4.81
CA VAL A 64 20.94 34.68 -3.68
C VAL A 64 22.39 34.49 -3.25
N GLY A 65 22.67 34.73 -1.97
CA GLY A 65 23.98 34.51 -1.37
C GLY A 65 24.32 33.04 -1.15
N GLU A 66 25.52 32.80 -0.60
CA GLU A 66 25.96 31.47 -0.20
C GLU A 66 25.09 30.90 0.93
N ALA A 67 25.06 29.57 1.01
CA ALA A 67 24.38 28.89 2.10
C ALA A 67 25.24 28.82 3.36
N SER A 68 24.60 28.98 4.51
CA SER A 68 25.22 28.68 5.80
C SER A 68 25.62 27.21 5.92
N SER A 69 26.48 26.92 6.91
CA SER A 69 26.77 25.54 7.30
C SER A 69 25.48 24.81 7.75
N PRO A 70 25.32 23.51 7.42
CA PRO A 70 24.16 22.74 7.85
C PRO A 70 24.02 22.70 9.37
N SER A 71 22.77 22.68 9.84
CA SER A 71 22.47 22.37 11.25
C SER A 71 22.91 20.95 11.61
N ARG A 72 23.00 20.67 12.91
CA ARG A 72 22.95 19.28 13.39
C ARG A 72 21.68 18.58 12.89
N GLY A 73 21.75 17.26 12.75
CA GLY A 73 20.56 16.47 12.44
C GLY A 73 19.53 16.56 13.56
N ILE A 74 18.28 16.82 13.22
CA ILE A 74 17.16 16.90 14.16
C ILE A 74 16.01 16.05 13.66
N ILE A 75 15.41 15.26 14.56
CA ILE A 75 14.24 14.44 14.24
C ILE A 75 12.98 15.22 14.64
N THR A 76 12.05 15.36 13.72
CA THR A 76 10.72 15.93 14.00
C THR A 76 9.93 15.01 14.92
N LEU A 77 9.08 15.57 15.79
CA LEU A 77 8.26 14.75 16.68
C LEU A 77 7.34 13.80 15.88
N PRO A 78 7.11 12.58 16.38
CA PRO A 78 6.21 11.63 15.75
C PRO A 78 4.75 12.08 15.90
N LYS A 79 3.88 11.57 15.04
CA LYS A 79 2.42 11.71 15.14
C LYS A 79 1.73 10.49 14.54
N ALA A 80 0.44 10.31 14.78
CA ALA A 80 -0.33 9.24 14.14
C ALA A 80 -0.28 9.37 12.59
N PRO A 81 -0.36 8.25 11.83
CA PRO A 81 -0.43 8.32 10.38
C PRO A 81 -1.63 9.17 9.95
N MET A 82 -1.44 10.12 9.03
CA MET A 82 -2.54 11.02 8.61
C MET A 82 -3.15 10.62 7.27
N LYS A 83 -2.44 9.82 6.47
CA LYS A 83 -2.89 9.41 5.15
C LYS A 83 -3.72 8.13 5.26
N MET A 84 -4.89 8.13 4.63
CA MET A 84 -5.71 6.94 4.46
C MET A 84 -5.05 5.98 3.47
N VAL A 85 -5.11 4.68 3.75
CA VAL A 85 -4.59 3.66 2.83
C VAL A 85 -5.42 3.68 1.55
N GLN A 86 -4.75 3.61 0.40
CA GLN A 86 -5.40 3.69 -0.92
C GLN A 86 -5.36 2.32 -1.62
N ASN A 87 -6.23 2.16 -2.61
CA ASN A 87 -6.25 1.02 -3.52
C ASN A 87 -6.37 -0.34 -2.80
N VAL A 88 -7.17 -0.40 -1.73
CA VAL A 88 -7.50 -1.65 -1.04
C VAL A 88 -8.38 -2.52 -1.95
N THR A 89 -7.97 -3.76 -2.16
CA THR A 89 -8.68 -4.76 -2.96
C THR A 89 -8.26 -6.17 -2.52
N GLY A 90 -8.59 -7.21 -3.27
CA GLY A 90 -8.16 -8.55 -2.94
C GLY A 90 -8.68 -9.63 -3.88
N GLY A 91 -8.70 -10.86 -3.38
CA GLY A 91 -9.16 -12.05 -4.10
C GLY A 91 -8.03 -12.99 -4.50
N GLY A 92 -8.43 -14.19 -4.94
CA GLY A 92 -7.53 -15.31 -5.17
C GLY A 92 -7.02 -15.93 -3.85
N GLY A 93 -5.87 -16.60 -3.93
CA GLY A 93 -5.27 -17.31 -2.79
C GLY A 93 -5.58 -18.80 -2.77
N LYS A 94 -5.14 -19.47 -1.72
CA LYS A 94 -5.45 -20.88 -1.47
C LYS A 94 -6.92 -21.01 -1.05
N GLU A 95 -7.55 -22.15 -1.37
CA GLU A 95 -8.93 -22.44 -0.97
C GLU A 95 -9.19 -22.06 0.51
N GLY A 96 -10.30 -21.38 0.75
CA GLY A 96 -10.72 -20.98 2.09
C GLY A 96 -9.96 -19.78 2.69
N THR A 97 -9.01 -19.18 1.98
CA THR A 97 -8.32 -17.96 2.42
C THR A 97 -9.01 -16.69 1.90
N LEU A 98 -8.75 -15.56 2.56
CA LEU A 98 -9.11 -14.23 2.10
C LEU A 98 -7.82 -13.42 1.92
N VAL A 99 -7.47 -13.11 0.67
CA VAL A 99 -6.29 -12.30 0.36
C VAL A 99 -6.71 -10.85 0.18
N VAL A 100 -6.14 -9.95 0.97
CA VAL A 100 -6.33 -8.50 0.87
C VAL A 100 -5.03 -7.86 0.40
N LYS A 101 -5.10 -6.92 -0.53
CA LYS A 101 -3.96 -6.25 -1.17
C LYS A 101 -4.18 -4.74 -1.16
N TRP A 102 -3.11 -3.96 -1.02
CA TRP A 102 -3.18 -2.50 -1.01
C TRP A 102 -1.83 -1.86 -1.38
N GLU A 103 -1.85 -0.56 -1.61
CA GLU A 103 -0.62 0.24 -1.75
C GLU A 103 -0.09 0.66 -0.38
N PRO A 104 1.16 0.31 -0.04
CA PRO A 104 1.69 0.62 1.28
C PRO A 104 1.95 2.13 1.45
N LEU A 105 1.74 2.64 2.65
CA LEU A 105 2.25 3.95 3.04
C LEU A 105 3.78 3.94 3.03
N SER A 106 4.37 4.93 2.37
CA SER A 106 5.81 5.13 2.37
C SER A 106 6.32 5.45 3.78
N TYR A 107 7.61 5.25 4.03
CA TYR A 107 8.24 5.55 5.32
C TYR A 107 7.91 6.97 5.84
N PHE A 108 7.88 7.97 4.95
CA PHE A 108 7.54 9.36 5.30
C PHE A 108 6.09 9.57 5.73
N GLU A 109 5.20 8.67 5.34
CA GLU A 109 3.76 8.73 5.65
C GLU A 109 3.42 7.93 6.92
N GLN A 110 4.34 7.10 7.41
CA GLN A 110 4.19 6.32 8.65
C GLN A 110 4.24 7.20 9.90
N ASN A 111 4.91 8.36 9.83
CA ASN A 111 4.93 9.43 10.83
C ASN A 111 5.41 9.06 12.25
N GLY A 112 5.89 7.83 12.48
CA GLY A 112 6.29 7.36 13.81
C GLY A 112 6.70 5.88 13.82
N GLU A 113 7.26 5.45 14.95
CA GLU A 113 7.67 4.06 15.17
C GLU A 113 6.48 3.14 15.49
N GLY A 114 6.72 1.82 15.39
CA GLY A 114 5.68 0.81 15.66
C GLY A 114 4.60 0.76 14.58
N PHE A 115 4.93 1.19 13.37
CA PHE A 115 4.00 1.20 12.24
C PHE A 115 3.48 -0.20 11.92
N HIS A 116 2.17 -0.31 11.75
CA HIS A 116 1.48 -1.51 11.30
C HIS A 116 0.12 -1.13 10.70
N TYR A 117 -0.48 -2.05 9.95
CA TYR A 117 -1.87 -1.92 9.55
C TYR A 117 -2.78 -2.67 10.52
N VAL A 118 -4.00 -2.18 10.69
CA VAL A 118 -5.10 -2.91 11.33
C VAL A 118 -6.11 -3.23 10.24
N LEU A 119 -6.21 -4.52 9.91
CA LEU A 119 -7.18 -5.06 8.97
C LEU A 119 -8.38 -5.55 9.76
N LYS A 120 -9.56 -5.02 9.44
CA LYS A 120 -10.82 -5.55 9.94
C LYS A 120 -11.57 -6.20 8.79
N TRP A 121 -12.14 -7.36 9.03
CA TRP A 121 -12.91 -8.09 8.03
C TRP A 121 -14.11 -8.80 8.64
N ARG A 122 -15.17 -8.96 7.84
CA ARG A 122 -16.34 -9.78 8.16
C ARG A 122 -16.95 -10.32 6.88
N VAL A 123 -17.72 -11.39 6.96
CA VAL A 123 -18.53 -11.80 5.80
C VAL A 123 -19.64 -10.78 5.60
N TRP A 124 -19.96 -10.50 4.34
CA TRP A 124 -21.04 -9.58 4.01
C TRP A 124 -22.33 -9.95 4.74
N GLY A 125 -22.88 -9.00 5.51
CA GLY A 125 -24.09 -9.19 6.31
C GLY A 125 -23.85 -9.71 7.74
N ASP A 126 -22.66 -10.18 8.07
CA ASP A 126 -22.31 -10.45 9.48
C ASP A 126 -22.21 -9.11 10.24
N LEU A 127 -22.54 -9.12 11.54
CA LEU A 127 -22.53 -7.89 12.35
C LEU A 127 -21.11 -7.51 12.79
N GLU A 128 -20.35 -8.49 13.25
CA GLU A 128 -19.09 -8.27 13.94
C GLU A 128 -17.87 -8.36 13.02
N TYR A 129 -16.96 -7.40 13.16
CA TYR A 129 -15.66 -7.43 12.50
C TYR A 129 -14.65 -8.25 13.31
N THR A 130 -13.95 -9.14 12.62
CA THR A 130 -12.69 -9.69 13.12
C THR A 130 -11.56 -8.71 12.83
N THR A 131 -10.66 -8.50 13.79
CA THR A 131 -9.54 -7.55 13.69
C THR A 131 -8.20 -8.26 13.72
N VAL A 132 -7.28 -7.87 12.84
CA VAL A 132 -5.91 -8.39 12.75
C VAL A 132 -4.92 -7.23 12.63
N ARG A 133 -3.80 -7.32 13.35
CA ARG A 133 -2.65 -6.41 13.20
C ARG A 133 -1.66 -7.00 12.19
N VAL A 134 -1.22 -6.19 11.24
CA VAL A 134 -0.35 -6.60 10.14
C VAL A 134 0.91 -5.72 10.17
N TYR A 135 2.01 -6.27 10.68
CA TYR A 135 3.29 -5.56 10.79
C TYR A 135 4.08 -5.63 9.47
N ASP A 136 4.20 -6.82 8.89
CA ASP A 136 5.03 -7.07 7.70
C ASP A 136 4.20 -7.74 6.59
N PRO A 137 3.39 -6.98 5.84
CA PRO A 137 2.64 -7.55 4.73
C PRO A 137 3.61 -7.99 3.62
N THR A 138 3.26 -9.06 2.92
CA THR A 138 4.10 -9.64 1.86
C THR A 138 4.06 -8.78 0.61
N ILE A 139 5.22 -8.47 0.03
CA ILE A 139 5.30 -7.73 -1.23
C ILE A 139 4.73 -8.59 -2.37
N VAL A 140 3.91 -7.99 -3.22
CA VAL A 140 3.40 -8.65 -4.42
C VAL A 140 4.44 -8.53 -5.52
N THR A 141 5.00 -9.66 -5.96
CA THR A 141 6.08 -9.70 -6.96
C THR A 141 5.69 -8.97 -8.24
N GLY A 142 6.58 -8.10 -8.73
CA GLY A 142 6.38 -7.34 -9.96
C GLY A 142 5.49 -6.10 -9.80
N THR A 143 5.11 -5.71 -8.58
CA THR A 143 4.32 -4.51 -8.30
C THR A 143 4.89 -3.74 -7.10
N THR A 144 4.31 -2.56 -6.82
CA THR A 144 4.58 -1.77 -5.60
C THR A 144 3.65 -2.13 -4.45
N TRP A 145 2.75 -3.11 -4.65
CA TRP A 145 1.69 -3.43 -3.72
C TRP A 145 2.15 -4.44 -2.67
N VAL A 146 1.43 -4.48 -1.56
CA VAL A 146 1.60 -5.48 -0.51
C VAL A 146 0.30 -6.24 -0.31
N GLN A 147 0.39 -7.42 0.30
CA GLN A 147 -0.75 -8.27 0.58
C GLN A 147 -0.68 -8.92 1.96
N TYR A 148 -1.84 -9.29 2.47
CA TYR A 148 -1.99 -10.13 3.65
C TYR A 148 -3.03 -11.21 3.40
N THR A 149 -2.71 -12.43 3.80
CA THR A 149 -3.61 -13.59 3.67
C THR A 149 -4.24 -13.88 5.03
N VAL A 150 -5.54 -13.69 5.12
CA VAL A 150 -6.35 -14.12 6.25
C VAL A 150 -6.72 -15.59 6.05
N SER A 151 -6.64 -16.38 7.11
CA SER A 151 -7.19 -17.73 7.19
C SER A 151 -8.37 -17.72 8.17
N PRO A 152 -9.60 -17.47 7.69
CA PRO A 152 -10.79 -17.49 8.54
C PRO A 152 -10.94 -18.85 9.24
N PRO A 153 -11.42 -18.87 10.50
CA PRO A 153 -11.60 -20.13 11.24
C PRO A 153 -12.72 -21.00 10.64
N VAL A 154 -13.71 -20.36 10.01
CA VAL A 154 -14.80 -21.03 9.29
C VAL A 154 -14.58 -20.84 7.81
N LEU A 155 -14.38 -21.94 7.09
CA LEU A 155 -14.17 -21.92 5.64
C LEU A 155 -15.47 -21.51 4.94
N ARG A 156 -15.43 -20.39 4.22
CA ARG A 156 -16.51 -19.91 3.37
C ARG A 156 -15.94 -19.54 2.01
N TYR A 157 -16.15 -20.41 1.03
CA TYR A 157 -15.56 -20.29 -0.30
C TYR A 157 -16.38 -19.34 -1.19
N TYR A 158 -15.68 -18.56 -2.01
CA TYR A 158 -16.27 -17.65 -2.98
C TYR A 158 -17.41 -16.78 -2.39
N LYS A 159 -17.18 -16.24 -1.18
CA LYS A 159 -18.11 -15.35 -0.49
C LYS A 159 -17.58 -13.92 -0.46
N PRO A 160 -18.47 -12.91 -0.52
CA PRO A 160 -18.09 -11.53 -0.30
C PRO A 160 -17.75 -11.28 1.17
N TYR A 161 -16.63 -10.62 1.41
CA TYR A 161 -16.21 -10.10 2.70
C TYR A 161 -16.12 -8.59 2.63
N GLU A 162 -16.62 -7.90 3.65
CA GLU A 162 -16.34 -6.48 3.84
C GLU A 162 -15.03 -6.34 4.60
N VAL A 163 -14.11 -5.55 4.05
CA VAL A 163 -12.81 -5.27 4.67
C VAL A 163 -12.62 -3.77 4.86
N THR A 164 -12.03 -3.38 5.98
CA THR A 164 -11.52 -2.02 6.22
C THR A 164 -10.08 -2.10 6.67
N LEU A 165 -9.30 -1.08 6.34
CA LEU A 165 -7.89 -1.02 6.66
C LEU A 165 -7.59 0.34 7.29
N GLN A 166 -6.71 0.38 8.27
CA GLN A 166 -6.20 1.63 8.85
C GLN A 166 -4.73 1.48 9.19
N ALA A 167 -3.95 2.54 8.98
CA ALA A 167 -2.56 2.60 9.41
C ALA A 167 -2.49 3.03 10.88
N VAL A 168 -1.60 2.42 11.66
CA VAL A 168 -1.44 2.70 13.09
C VAL A 168 0.05 2.76 13.40
N ASN A 169 0.45 3.65 14.30
CA ASN A 169 1.77 3.66 14.90
C ASN A 169 1.66 3.89 16.42
N ASN A 170 2.79 4.04 17.12
CA ASN A 170 2.79 4.23 18.58
C ASN A 170 2.10 5.51 19.06
N GLN A 171 1.86 6.48 18.17
CA GLN A 171 1.16 7.73 18.48
C GLN A 171 -0.36 7.63 18.28
N GLY A 172 -0.84 6.56 17.65
CA GLY A 172 -2.27 6.32 17.47
C GLY A 172 -2.64 5.81 16.09
N ALA A 173 -3.95 5.73 15.86
CA ALA A 173 -4.52 5.31 14.60
C ALA A 173 -4.67 6.49 13.63
N GLY A 174 -4.35 6.23 12.37
CA GLY A 174 -4.74 7.05 11.25
C GLY A 174 -6.18 6.79 10.80
N PRO A 175 -6.59 7.41 9.69
CA PRO A 175 -7.97 7.33 9.25
C PRO A 175 -8.26 5.96 8.61
N VAL A 176 -9.49 5.47 8.81
CA VAL A 176 -9.95 4.15 8.35
C VAL A 176 -10.50 4.24 6.93
N THR A 177 -10.14 3.30 6.05
CA THR A 177 -10.73 3.24 4.70
C THR A 177 -12.23 3.03 4.74
N ASP A 178 -12.91 3.47 3.67
CA ASP A 178 -14.26 2.97 3.39
C ASP A 178 -14.26 1.43 3.28
N PRO A 179 -15.35 0.76 3.65
CA PRO A 179 -15.48 -0.68 3.48
C PRO A 179 -15.36 -1.08 2.00
N VAL A 180 -14.49 -2.06 1.72
CA VAL A 180 -14.31 -2.65 0.39
C VAL A 180 -14.80 -4.08 0.40
N VAL A 181 -15.46 -4.52 -0.66
CA VAL A 181 -15.87 -5.92 -0.82
C VAL A 181 -14.77 -6.71 -1.51
N VAL A 182 -14.32 -7.79 -0.87
CA VAL A 182 -13.33 -8.72 -1.38
C VAL A 182 -13.89 -10.14 -1.36
N MET A 183 -13.72 -10.87 -2.46
CA MET A 183 -14.15 -12.27 -2.54
C MET A 183 -13.11 -13.19 -1.89
N SER A 184 -13.54 -14.10 -1.01
CA SER A 184 -12.68 -15.19 -0.55
C SER A 184 -12.32 -16.14 -1.69
N ALA A 185 -11.23 -16.88 -1.53
CA ALA A 185 -10.79 -17.87 -2.49
C ALA A 185 -11.92 -18.89 -2.75
N ALA A 186 -12.20 -19.10 -4.04
CA ALA A 186 -13.05 -20.20 -4.47
C ALA A 186 -12.39 -21.54 -4.14
N ARG A 187 -13.22 -22.55 -3.86
CA ARG A 187 -12.75 -23.95 -3.90
C ARG A 187 -12.70 -24.44 -5.33
N LEU A 188 -11.94 -25.52 -5.55
CA LEU A 188 -11.89 -26.20 -6.83
C LEU A 188 -13.27 -26.76 -7.21
N PRO A 189 -13.64 -26.77 -8.51
CA PRO A 189 -14.82 -27.49 -8.96
C PRO A 189 -14.72 -28.97 -8.58
N VAL A 190 -15.71 -29.50 -7.86
CA VAL A 190 -15.71 -30.93 -7.48
C VAL A 190 -16.37 -31.84 -8.51
N THR A 191 -17.10 -31.26 -9.47
CA THR A 191 -17.74 -32.01 -10.55
C THR A 191 -16.91 -31.91 -11.84
N ALA A 192 -16.88 -33.00 -12.61
CA ALA A 192 -16.18 -33.05 -13.89
C ALA A 192 -16.98 -32.33 -15.00
N PRO A 193 -16.31 -31.84 -16.05
CA PRO A 193 -16.98 -31.49 -17.31
C PRO A 193 -17.87 -32.64 -17.79
N ARG A 194 -19.00 -32.31 -18.41
CA ARG A 194 -20.04 -33.28 -18.80
C ARG A 194 -20.06 -33.45 -20.32
N ASN A 195 -20.71 -34.49 -20.83
CA ASN A 195 -20.95 -34.71 -22.26
C ASN A 195 -19.71 -34.57 -23.16
N GLN A 196 -18.57 -35.07 -22.69
CA GLN A 196 -17.30 -35.04 -23.39
C GLN A 196 -17.32 -35.93 -24.64
N GLN A 197 -16.96 -35.35 -25.77
CA GLN A 197 -16.84 -36.05 -27.05
C GLN A 197 -15.53 -35.67 -27.73
N ALA A 198 -14.94 -36.61 -28.45
CA ALA A 198 -13.76 -36.37 -29.27
C ALA A 198 -13.99 -37.01 -30.65
N ASN A 199 -13.89 -36.19 -31.70
CA ASN A 199 -14.11 -36.58 -33.08
C ASN A 199 -12.88 -36.26 -33.93
N GLN A 200 -12.73 -36.95 -35.06
CA GLN A 200 -11.69 -36.65 -36.04
C GLN A 200 -11.99 -35.30 -36.69
N TYR A 201 -11.00 -34.42 -36.79
CA TYR A 201 -11.10 -33.20 -37.59
C TYR A 201 -10.38 -33.36 -38.93
N ASN A 202 -9.12 -33.83 -38.90
CA ASN A 202 -8.35 -34.24 -40.08
C ASN A 202 -7.16 -35.14 -39.68
N GLY A 203 -6.24 -35.42 -40.61
CA GLY A 203 -5.09 -36.31 -40.38
C GLY A 203 -4.10 -35.89 -39.28
N SER A 204 -4.21 -34.68 -38.72
CA SER A 204 -3.33 -34.18 -37.65
C SER A 204 -4.06 -33.46 -36.52
N ALA A 205 -5.41 -33.45 -36.51
CA ALA A 205 -6.19 -32.71 -35.53
C ALA A 205 -7.46 -33.46 -35.09
N LEU A 206 -7.83 -33.24 -33.83
CA LEU A 206 -9.06 -33.73 -33.22
C LEU A 206 -9.97 -32.55 -32.85
N TYR A 207 -11.27 -32.75 -32.95
CA TYR A 207 -12.29 -31.85 -32.45
C TYR A 207 -12.83 -32.39 -31.13
N ILE A 208 -12.78 -31.61 -30.05
CA ILE A 208 -13.20 -32.03 -28.71
C ILE A 208 -14.26 -31.06 -28.21
N THR A 209 -15.36 -31.61 -27.68
CA THR A 209 -16.43 -30.83 -27.05
C THR A 209 -16.72 -31.37 -25.66
N TRP A 210 -17.19 -30.49 -24.78
CA TRP A 210 -17.68 -30.83 -23.46
C TRP A 210 -18.65 -29.73 -23.00
N GLU A 211 -19.51 -30.08 -22.06
CA GLU A 211 -20.29 -29.13 -21.27
C GLU A 211 -19.55 -28.75 -19.98
N PRO A 212 -19.76 -27.52 -19.48
CA PRO A 212 -19.24 -27.12 -18.18
C PRO A 212 -19.68 -28.05 -17.03
N PRO A 213 -18.85 -28.18 -15.98
CA PRO A 213 -19.27 -28.81 -14.74
C PRO A 213 -20.43 -28.04 -14.10
N LEU A 214 -21.21 -28.74 -13.28
CA LEU A 214 -22.26 -28.10 -12.48
C LEU A 214 -21.59 -27.50 -11.23
N LEU A 215 -21.55 -26.17 -11.18
CA LEU A 215 -20.97 -25.44 -10.06
C LEU A 215 -22.02 -25.17 -8.99
N SER A 216 -21.62 -25.35 -7.73
CA SER A 216 -22.32 -24.78 -6.58
C SER A 216 -21.94 -23.31 -6.40
N GLY A 217 -22.69 -22.58 -5.56
CA GLY A 217 -22.36 -21.18 -5.23
C GLY A 217 -21.07 -21.00 -4.41
N GLU A 218 -20.37 -22.08 -4.05
CA GLU A 218 -19.06 -22.07 -3.40
C GLU A 218 -17.90 -22.22 -4.39
N GLU A 219 -18.21 -22.72 -5.59
CA GLU A 219 -17.26 -22.94 -6.67
C GLU A 219 -17.34 -21.72 -7.58
N GLY A 220 -16.32 -20.86 -7.46
CA GLY A 220 -16.21 -19.65 -8.25
C GLY A 220 -16.19 -19.92 -9.76
N PRO A 221 -16.15 -18.87 -10.59
CA PRO A 221 -16.26 -19.00 -12.04
C PRO A 221 -15.15 -19.89 -12.59
N ILE A 222 -15.49 -20.72 -13.56
CA ILE A 222 -14.51 -21.51 -14.31
C ILE A 222 -13.61 -20.55 -15.09
N LEU A 223 -12.33 -20.52 -14.73
CA LEU A 223 -11.34 -19.68 -15.40
C LEU A 223 -10.80 -20.31 -16.70
N GLY A 224 -10.95 -21.63 -16.85
CA GLY A 224 -10.52 -22.36 -18.04
C GLY A 224 -10.56 -23.88 -17.86
N TYR A 225 -10.19 -24.59 -18.92
CA TYR A 225 -10.10 -26.06 -18.94
C TYR A 225 -8.69 -26.48 -19.30
N ARG A 226 -8.18 -27.53 -18.66
CA ARG A 226 -6.93 -28.19 -19.05
C ARG A 226 -7.26 -29.48 -19.78
N ILE A 227 -6.96 -29.53 -21.07
CA ILE A 227 -7.08 -30.75 -21.87
C ILE A 227 -5.77 -31.52 -21.77
N ILE A 228 -5.85 -32.79 -21.38
CA ILE A 228 -4.71 -33.71 -21.31
C ILE A 228 -4.96 -34.82 -22.33
N TYR A 229 -4.00 -35.06 -23.21
CA TYR A 229 -4.05 -36.12 -24.21
C TYR A 229 -2.70 -36.84 -24.25
N TRP A 230 -2.72 -38.11 -24.63
CA TRP A 230 -1.52 -38.92 -24.81
C TRP A 230 -1.77 -39.91 -25.93
N ARG A 231 -0.71 -40.28 -26.65
CA ARG A 231 -0.79 -41.42 -27.58
C ARG A 231 -0.97 -42.67 -26.75
N ARG A 232 -1.89 -43.55 -27.17
CA ARG A 232 -1.95 -44.91 -26.62
C ARG A 232 -0.57 -45.54 -26.82
N ASN A 233 0.01 -46.11 -25.76
CA ASN A 233 1.37 -46.63 -25.77
C ASN A 233 1.65 -47.45 -27.03
N LEU A 234 2.73 -47.11 -27.74
CA LEU A 234 3.46 -48.04 -28.61
C LEU A 234 4.20 -49.04 -27.71
N GLU A 235 3.50 -49.95 -27.05
CA GLU A 235 4.06 -51.21 -26.52
C GLU A 235 2.99 -52.30 -26.51
N CYS A 236 3.01 -53.13 -27.57
CA CYS A 236 2.89 -54.59 -27.56
C CYS A 236 3.06 -55.08 -29.01
N LEU A 237 4.30 -55.36 -29.40
CA LEU A 237 4.69 -56.37 -30.40
C LEU A 237 5.94 -57.07 -29.87
#